data_AF-A0A2H0DZ53-F1
#
_entry.id   AF-A0A2H0DZ53-F1
#
_cell.length_a   1.000
_cell.length_b   1.000
_cell.length_c   1.000
_cell.angle_alpha   90.00
_cell.angle_beta   90.00
_cell.angle_gamma   90.00
#
_symmetry.space_group_name_H-M   'P 1'
#
loop_
_entity.id
_entity.type
_entity.pdbx_description
1 polymer ?
#
loop_
_entity_poly.entity_id
_entity_poly.type
_entity_poly.pdbx_seq_one_letter_code
_entity_poly.pdbx_strand_id
1 'polypeptide(L)'
;MQELQEIIEKLPPKVQEILYSDEYFAKFKSITNKFDLNVEQSGILMEELVYVMAGLTHPDDFIGEIQKELGLDTAKASEIGVEIDNVILKSIRADLIKIYNGEYEDENPNDKSQNSKTIAEETAENMSRDSLLSEIEDPGTIHKAGEITEDHSFINAEIQTNQETPSDLQQRDDMIKEIENPAPAVPKKTLLEDKLGSVVKTEREERSENEEVAPTWKQPIVDPYREPIE
;
A
#
# COMPACT_ATOMS: atom_id res chain seq x y z
N MET A 1 5.04 -4.37 19.06
CA MET A 1 4.87 -5.83 19.32
C MET A 1 3.64 -6.13 20.17
N GLN A 2 3.46 -5.54 21.36
CA GLN A 2 2.25 -5.78 22.18
C GLN A 2 0.96 -5.27 21.50
N GLU A 3 1.00 -4.07 20.90
CA GLU A 3 -0.16 -3.46 20.23
C GLU A 3 -0.69 -4.29 19.05
N LEU A 4 0.20 -4.84 18.21
CA LEU A 4 -0.19 -5.69 17.08
C LEU A 4 -0.90 -6.97 17.54
N GLN A 5 -0.43 -7.61 18.62
CA GLN A 5 -1.07 -8.80 19.16
C GLN A 5 -2.47 -8.47 19.70
N GLU A 6 -2.64 -7.35 20.39
CA GLU A 6 -3.95 -6.90 20.86
C GLU A 6 -4.93 -6.63 19.72
N ILE A 7 -4.44 -6.12 18.58
CA ILE A 7 -5.27 -5.90 17.39
C ILE A 7 -5.66 -7.24 16.77
N ILE A 8 -4.72 -8.19 16.67
CA ILE A 8 -5.01 -9.53 16.16
C ILE A 8 -6.03 -10.26 17.04
N GLU A 9 -5.93 -10.15 18.37
CA GLU A 9 -6.88 -10.75 19.30
C GLU A 9 -8.30 -10.16 19.17
N LYS A 10 -8.41 -8.88 18.75
CA LYS A 10 -9.68 -8.21 18.49
C LYS A 10 -10.26 -8.54 17.12
N LEU A 11 -9.49 -9.14 16.21
CA LEU A 11 -10.00 -9.55 14.92
C LEU A 11 -11.05 -10.65 15.07
N PRO A 12 -12.03 -10.72 14.16
CA PRO A 12 -12.95 -11.84 14.11
C PRO A 12 -12.23 -13.19 13.98
N PRO A 13 -12.71 -14.28 14.61
CA PRO A 13 -11.99 -15.55 14.73
C PRO A 13 -11.64 -16.16 13.36
N LYS A 14 -12.48 -15.95 12.34
CA LYS A 14 -12.19 -16.39 10.98
C LYS A 14 -11.00 -15.67 10.35
N VAL A 15 -10.85 -14.37 10.60
CA VAL A 15 -9.71 -13.59 10.09
C VAL A 15 -8.44 -14.01 10.80
N GLN A 16 -8.51 -14.27 12.12
CA GLN A 16 -7.40 -14.83 12.88
C GLN A 16 -6.94 -16.18 12.31
N GLU A 17 -7.88 -17.08 12.01
CA GLU A 17 -7.58 -18.39 11.41
C GLU A 17 -6.82 -18.24 10.08
N ILE A 18 -7.23 -17.28 9.25
CA ILE A 18 -6.56 -17.00 7.97
C ILE A 18 -5.14 -16.45 8.19
N LEU A 19 -4.96 -15.52 9.13
CA LEU A 19 -3.64 -14.96 9.45
C LEU A 19 -2.65 -16.02 9.98
N TYR A 20 -3.14 -16.99 10.74
CA TYR A 20 -2.32 -18.11 11.24
C TYR A 20 -2.22 -19.28 10.24
N SER A 21 -2.83 -19.18 9.06
CA SER A 21 -2.76 -20.25 8.06
C SER A 21 -1.39 -20.32 7.39
N ASP A 22 -0.90 -21.54 7.17
CA ASP A 22 0.35 -21.78 6.43
C ASP A 22 0.29 -21.23 5.00
N GLU A 23 -0.90 -21.25 4.38
CA GLU A 23 -1.11 -20.73 3.04
C GLU A 23 -0.90 -19.21 2.97
N TYR A 24 -1.46 -18.47 3.94
CA TYR A 24 -1.24 -17.03 4.06
C TYR A 24 0.25 -16.71 4.25
N PHE A 25 0.92 -17.42 5.17
CA PHE A 25 2.34 -17.20 5.42
C PHE A 25 3.21 -17.52 4.19
N ALA A 26 2.88 -18.58 3.45
CA ALA A 26 3.57 -18.93 2.21
C ALA A 26 3.39 -17.86 1.13
N LYS A 27 2.16 -17.36 0.95
CA LYS A 27 1.85 -16.25 0.04
C LYS A 27 2.60 -14.98 0.42
N PHE A 28 2.53 -14.58 1.68
CA PHE A 28 3.22 -13.41 2.19
C PHE A 28 4.74 -13.50 1.97
N LYS A 29 5.35 -14.64 2.33
CA LYS A 29 6.78 -14.90 2.13
C LYS A 29 7.18 -14.89 0.65
N SER A 30 6.31 -15.35 -0.25
CA SER A 30 6.58 -15.30 -1.68
C SER A 30 6.68 -13.85 -2.19
N ILE A 31 5.84 -12.95 -1.67
CA ILE A 31 5.84 -11.53 -2.01
C ILE A 31 7.09 -10.85 -1.46
N THR A 32 7.39 -11.05 -0.17
CA THR A 32 8.58 -10.41 0.43
C THR A 32 9.88 -10.83 -0.25
N ASN A 33 9.99 -12.11 -0.65
CA ASN A 33 11.12 -12.59 -1.44
C ASN A 33 11.14 -12.01 -2.87
N LYS A 34 9.99 -11.86 -3.52
CA LYS A 34 9.89 -11.31 -4.88
C LYS A 34 10.40 -9.88 -4.98
N PHE A 35 10.19 -9.10 -3.93
CA PHE A 35 10.58 -7.69 -3.86
C PHE A 35 11.88 -7.44 -3.06
N ASP A 36 12.60 -8.51 -2.69
CA ASP A 36 13.84 -8.45 -1.90
C ASP A 36 13.70 -7.61 -0.62
N LEU A 37 12.55 -7.72 0.06
CA LEU A 37 12.30 -7.00 1.32
C LEU A 37 13.14 -7.60 2.44
N ASN A 38 13.77 -6.73 3.24
CA ASN A 38 14.50 -7.18 4.41
C ASN A 38 13.54 -7.63 5.54
N VAL A 39 14.09 -8.22 6.60
CA VAL A 39 13.29 -8.77 7.72
C VAL A 39 12.46 -7.68 8.40
N GLU A 40 13.01 -6.48 8.54
CA GLU A 40 12.35 -5.33 9.17
C GLU A 40 11.18 -4.82 8.31
N GLN A 41 11.42 -4.58 7.01
CA GLN A 41 10.41 -4.20 6.03
C GLN A 41 9.30 -5.24 5.90
N SER A 42 9.66 -6.52 5.97
CA SER A 42 8.67 -7.61 5.98
C SER A 42 7.81 -7.56 7.24
N GLY A 43 8.39 -7.21 8.40
CA GLY A 43 7.63 -7.01 9.64
C GLY A 43 6.66 -5.84 9.52
N ILE A 44 7.13 -4.70 9.04
CA ILE A 44 6.31 -3.49 8.83
C ILE A 44 5.18 -3.76 7.83
N LEU A 45 5.47 -4.44 6.72
CA LEU A 45 4.46 -4.79 5.72
C LEU A 45 3.37 -5.71 6.28
N MET A 46 3.75 -6.66 7.15
CA MET A 46 2.79 -7.53 7.82
C MET A 46 1.90 -6.74 8.78
N GLU A 47 2.47 -5.79 9.51
CA GLU A 47 1.75 -4.90 10.43
C GLU A 47 0.72 -4.06 9.68
N GLU A 48 1.12 -3.38 8.60
CA GLU A 48 0.20 -2.60 7.76
C GLU A 48 -0.91 -3.47 7.15
N LEU A 49 -0.57 -4.69 6.73
CA LEU A 49 -1.56 -5.61 6.19
C LEU A 49 -2.59 -6.03 7.26
N VAL A 50 -2.14 -6.25 8.50
CA VAL A 50 -3.06 -6.51 9.63
C VAL A 50 -3.93 -5.30 9.93
N TYR A 51 -3.41 -4.08 9.83
CA TYR A 51 -4.20 -2.85 10.00
C TYR A 51 -5.29 -2.70 8.95
N VAL A 52 -5.00 -3.04 7.69
CA VAL A 52 -6.01 -3.11 6.64
C VAL A 52 -7.07 -4.17 6.95
N MET A 53 -6.67 -5.37 7.36
CA MET A 53 -7.61 -6.43 7.72
C MET A 53 -8.45 -6.11 8.95
N ALA A 54 -7.92 -5.32 9.90
CA ALA A 54 -8.62 -4.84 11.07
C ALA A 54 -9.56 -3.66 10.78
N GLY A 55 -9.48 -3.07 9.58
CA GLY A 55 -10.22 -1.87 9.22
C GLY A 55 -9.68 -0.58 9.87
N LEU A 56 -8.45 -0.60 10.35
CA LEU A 56 -7.76 0.59 10.89
C LEU A 56 -7.17 1.46 9.78
N THR A 57 -6.69 0.82 8.70
CA THR A 57 -6.16 1.49 7.51
C THR A 57 -7.11 1.23 6.34
N HIS A 58 -7.48 2.28 5.61
CA HIS A 58 -8.31 2.13 4.42
C HIS A 58 -7.50 1.46 3.29
N PRO A 59 -8.08 0.53 2.50
CA PRO A 59 -7.35 -0.13 1.40
C PRO A 59 -6.74 0.83 0.37
N ASP A 60 -7.38 1.98 0.15
CA ASP A 60 -6.87 3.00 -0.78
C ASP A 60 -5.62 3.72 -0.22
N ASP A 61 -5.49 3.80 1.09
CA ASP A 61 -4.36 4.45 1.78
C ASP A 61 -3.17 3.50 1.99
N PHE A 62 -3.41 2.18 1.85
CA PHE A 62 -2.40 1.15 2.08
C PHE A 62 -1.11 1.36 1.28
N ILE A 63 -1.20 1.79 0.02
CA ILE A 63 -0.03 2.07 -0.81
C ILE A 63 0.77 3.25 -0.25
N GLY A 64 0.07 4.28 0.24
CA GLY A 64 0.68 5.46 0.86
C GLY A 64 1.40 5.11 2.16
N GLU A 65 0.77 4.31 3.02
CA GLU A 65 1.40 3.87 4.27
C GLU A 65 2.58 2.94 4.02
N ILE A 66 2.50 1.99 3.08
CA ILE A 66 3.67 1.17 2.69
C ILE A 66 4.81 2.06 2.21
N GLN A 67 4.53 3.05 1.36
CA GLN A 67 5.56 3.94 0.84
C GLN A 67 6.25 4.69 1.99
N LYS A 68 5.46 5.21 2.93
CA LYS A 68 5.93 5.99 4.08
C LYS A 68 6.72 5.13 5.08
N GLU A 69 6.19 3.97 5.45
CA GLU A 69 6.76 3.13 6.51
C GLU A 69 7.94 2.29 6.01
N LEU A 70 7.91 1.79 4.77
CA LEU A 70 9.04 1.01 4.21
C LEU A 70 10.11 1.90 3.56
N GLY A 71 9.85 3.20 3.39
CA GLY A 71 10.78 4.15 2.75
C GLY A 71 11.05 3.82 1.29
N LEU A 72 10.05 3.30 0.57
CA LEU A 72 10.18 2.86 -0.81
C LEU A 72 9.80 3.96 -1.82
N ASP A 73 10.26 3.81 -3.06
CA ASP A 73 9.80 4.64 -4.17
C ASP A 73 8.33 4.33 -4.49
N THR A 74 7.58 5.34 -4.96
CA THR A 74 6.15 5.22 -5.27
C THR A 74 5.87 4.08 -6.25
N ALA A 75 6.75 3.86 -7.24
CA ALA A 75 6.57 2.76 -8.20
C ALA A 75 6.63 1.39 -7.51
N LYS A 76 7.63 1.18 -6.64
CA LYS A 76 7.78 -0.09 -5.89
C LYS A 76 6.65 -0.32 -4.90
N ALA A 77 6.25 0.72 -4.17
CA ALA A 77 5.14 0.62 -3.22
C ALA A 77 3.83 0.25 -3.94
N SER A 78 3.58 0.84 -5.11
CA SER A 78 2.42 0.50 -5.94
C SER A 78 2.46 -0.95 -6.44
N GLU A 79 3.61 -1.43 -6.92
CA GLU A 79 3.75 -2.83 -7.35
C GLU A 79 3.51 -3.82 -6.22
N ILE A 80 4.06 -3.55 -5.02
CA ILE A 80 3.85 -4.38 -3.82
C ILE A 80 2.37 -4.39 -3.42
N GLY A 81 1.74 -3.21 -3.37
CA GLY A 81 0.32 -3.09 -3.00
C GLY A 81 -0.58 -3.86 -3.95
N VAL A 82 -0.34 -3.77 -5.27
CA VAL A 82 -1.10 -4.52 -6.28
C VAL A 82 -0.88 -6.03 -6.15
N GLU A 83 0.35 -6.47 -5.87
CA GLU A 83 0.62 -7.90 -5.67
C GLU A 83 -0.11 -8.44 -4.43
N ILE A 84 -0.04 -7.74 -3.31
CA ILE A 84 -0.73 -8.11 -2.06
C ILE A 84 -2.24 -8.12 -2.25
N ASP A 85 -2.79 -7.10 -2.92
CA ASP A 85 -4.21 -7.05 -3.20
C ASP A 85 -4.67 -8.29 -3.98
N ASN A 86 -3.93 -8.65 -5.03
CA ASN A 86 -4.26 -9.79 -5.88
C ASN A 86 -4.07 -11.16 -5.22
N VAL A 87 -3.00 -11.34 -4.45
CA VAL A 87 -2.59 -12.65 -3.90
C VAL A 87 -3.26 -12.93 -2.56
N ILE A 88 -3.40 -11.90 -1.72
CA ILE A 88 -3.85 -12.02 -0.33
C ILE A 88 -5.25 -11.42 -0.20
N LEU A 89 -5.40 -10.10 -0.36
CA LEU A 89 -6.63 -9.39 0.02
C LEU A 89 -7.84 -9.86 -0.78
N LYS A 90 -7.68 -10.10 -2.08
CA LYS A 90 -8.74 -10.60 -2.96
C LYS A 90 -9.33 -11.93 -2.50
N SER A 91 -8.51 -12.81 -1.93
CA SER A 91 -8.97 -14.11 -1.46
C SER A 91 -9.81 -14.03 -0.18
N ILE A 92 -9.54 -13.02 0.66
CA ILE A 92 -10.20 -12.83 1.97
C ILE A 92 -11.27 -11.74 1.95
N ARG A 93 -11.34 -10.93 0.89
CA ARG A 93 -12.24 -9.77 0.78
C ARG A 93 -13.70 -10.16 0.98
N ALA A 94 -14.12 -11.28 0.39
CA ALA A 94 -15.48 -11.77 0.52
C ALA A 94 -15.80 -12.15 1.98
N ASP A 95 -14.85 -12.78 2.67
CA ASP A 95 -15.01 -13.18 4.06
C ASP A 95 -15.00 -11.96 4.98
N LEU A 96 -14.09 -11.00 4.77
CA LEU A 96 -14.08 -9.72 5.49
C LEU A 96 -15.43 -9.00 5.35
N ILE A 97 -15.96 -8.84 4.13
CA ILE A 97 -17.25 -8.17 3.90
C ILE A 97 -18.39 -8.86 4.65
N LYS A 98 -18.48 -10.19 4.58
CA LYS A 98 -19.53 -10.94 5.28
C LYS A 98 -19.46 -10.75 6.80
N ILE A 99 -18.24 -10.72 7.36
CA ILE A 99 -18.03 -10.56 8.79
C ILE A 99 -18.46 -9.16 9.24
N TYR A 100 -18.04 -8.13 8.51
CA TYR A 100 -18.37 -6.74 8.85
C TYR A 100 -19.83 -6.36 8.56
N ASN A 101 -20.49 -7.02 7.60
CA ASN A 101 -21.92 -6.83 7.32
C ASN A 101 -22.84 -7.64 8.23
N GLY A 102 -22.30 -8.47 9.13
CA GLY A 102 -23.11 -9.32 10.02
C GLY A 102 -23.86 -10.46 9.31
N GLU A 103 -23.50 -10.76 8.07
CA GLU A 103 -24.07 -11.85 7.26
C GLU A 103 -23.32 -13.18 7.44
N TYR A 104 -22.43 -13.24 8.44
CA TYR A 104 -21.73 -14.47 8.77
C TYR A 104 -22.69 -15.43 9.48
N GLU A 105 -23.26 -16.35 8.72
CA GLU A 105 -23.85 -17.55 9.29
C GLU A 105 -22.70 -18.46 9.74
N ASP A 106 -22.50 -18.56 11.05
CA ASP A 106 -21.64 -19.57 11.65
C ASP A 106 -22.15 -20.96 11.21
N GLU A 107 -21.51 -21.56 10.20
CA GLU A 107 -21.68 -23.00 9.90
C GLU A 107 -20.96 -23.88 10.95
N ASN A 108 -20.90 -23.44 12.20
CA ASN A 108 -20.42 -24.25 13.30
C ASN A 108 -21.62 -24.83 14.05
N PRO A 109 -21.88 -26.16 13.99
CA PRO A 109 -23.08 -26.79 14.55
C PRO A 109 -23.13 -26.83 16.10
N ASN A 110 -22.37 -26.01 16.83
CA ASN A 110 -22.27 -26.14 18.28
C ASN A 110 -22.23 -24.84 19.10
N ASP A 111 -22.69 -23.69 18.60
CA ASP A 111 -22.88 -22.53 19.49
C ASP A 111 -24.29 -21.94 19.43
N LYS A 112 -25.13 -22.40 20.36
CA LYS A 112 -26.31 -21.66 20.79
C LYS A 112 -25.84 -20.58 21.77
N SER A 113 -25.39 -19.44 21.27
CA SER A 113 -25.28 -18.24 22.09
C SER A 113 -26.32 -17.22 21.65
N GLN A 114 -27.37 -17.15 22.46
CA GLN A 114 -28.40 -16.13 22.39
C GLN A 114 -27.77 -14.76 22.66
N ASN A 115 -27.53 -13.94 21.64
CA ASN A 115 -27.67 -12.49 21.82
C ASN A 115 -27.74 -11.72 20.49
N SER A 116 -28.96 -11.42 20.06
CA SER A 116 -29.22 -10.24 19.23
C SER A 116 -30.52 -9.59 19.72
N LYS A 117 -30.44 -9.05 20.93
CA LYS A 117 -31.39 -8.05 21.42
C LYS A 117 -30.61 -6.74 21.57
N THR A 118 -31.12 -5.71 20.90
CA THR A 118 -30.85 -4.28 21.15
C THR A 118 -29.57 -3.71 20.51
N ILE A 119 -29.64 -3.27 19.25
CA ILE A 119 -29.30 -1.89 18.83
C ILE A 119 -30.17 -1.56 17.60
N ALA A 120 -31.43 -1.20 17.84
CA ALA A 120 -32.30 -0.59 16.83
C ALA A 120 -33.40 0.22 17.51
N GLU A 121 -33.04 1.07 18.49
CA GLU A 121 -33.97 2.07 19.02
C GLU A 121 -33.21 3.16 19.77
N GLU A 122 -32.75 4.18 19.03
CA GLU A 122 -32.66 5.57 19.50
C GLU A 122 -32.23 6.48 18.33
N THR A 123 -33.22 6.83 17.51
CA THR A 123 -33.37 8.10 16.76
C THR A 123 -34.62 7.97 15.88
N ALA A 124 -35.76 7.76 16.52
CA ALA A 124 -37.07 7.89 15.90
C ALA A 124 -37.78 9.13 16.45
N GLU A 125 -37.16 10.31 16.27
CA GLU A 125 -37.95 11.53 16.22
C GLU A 125 -38.56 11.67 14.81
N ASN A 126 -39.66 10.94 14.64
CA ASN A 126 -40.88 11.35 13.95
C ASN A 126 -40.77 12.52 12.94
N MET A 127 -40.10 12.30 11.81
CA MET A 127 -40.43 13.02 10.58
C MET A 127 -41.38 12.14 9.78
N SER A 128 -42.68 12.43 9.88
CA SER A 128 -43.70 11.75 9.08
C SER A 128 -43.37 11.91 7.60
N ARG A 129 -43.40 10.79 6.85
CA ARG A 129 -43.15 10.71 5.41
C ARG A 129 -43.96 11.74 4.59
N ASP A 130 -45.15 12.10 5.06
CA ASP A 130 -45.97 13.15 4.45
C ASP A 130 -45.32 14.54 4.51
N SER A 131 -44.54 14.85 5.55
CA SER A 131 -43.84 16.15 5.69
C SER A 131 -42.71 16.33 4.67
N LEU A 132 -42.05 15.23 4.27
CA LEU A 132 -41.00 15.24 3.24
C LEU A 132 -41.58 15.33 1.82
N LEU A 133 -42.83 14.89 1.62
CA LEU A 133 -43.48 14.97 0.32
C LEU A 133 -44.05 16.37 0.04
N SER A 134 -44.53 17.07 1.08
CA SER A 134 -45.05 18.43 0.94
C SER A 134 -43.99 19.49 0.60
N GLU A 135 -42.71 19.27 0.88
CA GLU A 135 -41.64 20.26 0.65
C GLU A 135 -41.10 20.28 -0.80
N ILE A 136 -41.39 19.24 -1.59
CA ILE A 136 -41.00 19.16 -3.01
C ILE A 136 -42.08 19.77 -3.93
N GLU A 137 -43.31 19.91 -3.44
CA GLU A 137 -44.46 20.33 -4.26
C GLU A 137 -44.52 21.86 -4.49
N ASP A 138 -43.77 22.67 -3.73
CA ASP A 138 -43.71 24.14 -3.88
C ASP A 138 -42.27 24.68 -3.80
N PRO A 139 -41.53 24.84 -4.93
CA PRO A 139 -40.17 25.40 -4.94
C PRO A 139 -40.09 26.93 -4.67
N GLY A 140 -41.15 27.53 -4.11
CA GLY A 140 -41.32 28.99 -3.99
C GLY A 140 -41.07 29.61 -2.61
N THR A 141 -40.83 28.84 -1.56
CA THR A 141 -40.84 29.36 -0.17
C THR A 141 -39.50 29.17 0.55
N ILE A 142 -38.47 29.93 0.14
CA ILE A 142 -37.28 30.15 0.98
C ILE A 142 -37.54 31.37 1.87
N HIS A 143 -38.05 31.17 3.08
CA HIS A 143 -37.95 32.18 4.14
C HIS A 143 -37.78 31.58 5.55
N LYS A 144 -36.54 31.73 6.06
CA LYS A 144 -36.20 32.55 7.24
C LYS A 144 -36.69 32.10 8.64
N ALA A 145 -35.83 31.35 9.35
CA ALA A 145 -35.56 31.40 10.80
C ALA A 145 -34.48 30.33 11.11
N GLY A 146 -33.39 30.53 11.85
CA GLY A 146 -32.83 31.66 12.56
C GLY A 146 -31.41 31.28 13.03
N GLU A 147 -30.53 32.29 13.06
CA GLU A 147 -29.45 32.50 14.02
C GLU A 147 -28.64 31.27 14.51
N ILE A 148 -27.54 30.98 13.81
CA ILE A 148 -26.38 30.33 14.44
C ILE A 148 -25.20 31.28 14.27
N THR A 149 -24.72 31.72 15.42
CA THR A 149 -23.58 32.61 15.62
C THR A 149 -22.28 31.98 15.15
N GLU A 150 -21.49 32.84 14.50
CA GLU A 150 -20.06 32.80 14.21
C GLU A 150 -19.22 31.87 15.12
N ASP A 151 -18.54 30.87 14.53
CA ASP A 151 -17.08 30.86 14.42
C ASP A 151 -16.62 29.61 13.62
N HIS A 152 -16.37 29.78 12.32
CA HIS A 152 -15.53 28.88 11.54
C HIS A 152 -14.81 29.73 10.49
N SER A 153 -13.71 30.32 10.94
CA SER A 153 -12.61 30.69 10.05
C SER A 153 -12.06 29.41 9.38
N PHE A 154 -11.49 29.58 8.17
CA PHE A 154 -10.93 28.54 7.27
C PHE A 154 -12.02 27.74 6.53
N ILE A 155 -12.36 28.04 5.27
CA ILE A 155 -11.56 27.86 4.06
C ILE A 155 -12.03 28.87 3.00
N ASN A 156 -11.20 29.86 2.67
CA ASN A 156 -11.23 30.52 1.36
C ASN A 156 -10.13 29.88 0.52
N ALA A 157 -10.47 28.83 -0.22
CA ALA A 157 -9.68 28.36 -1.34
C ALA A 157 -10.45 28.74 -2.61
N GLU A 158 -9.98 29.83 -3.18
CA GLU A 158 -10.40 30.45 -4.43
C GLU A 158 -10.35 29.42 -5.56
N ILE A 159 -11.52 28.97 -6.02
CA ILE A 159 -11.63 28.19 -7.26
C ILE A 159 -11.38 29.16 -8.41
N GLN A 160 -10.10 29.28 -8.80
CA GLN A 160 -9.72 29.93 -10.04
C GLN A 160 -10.21 29.06 -11.19
N THR A 161 -11.27 29.55 -11.83
CA THR A 161 -11.72 29.11 -13.14
C THR A 161 -10.66 29.54 -14.16
N ASN A 162 -9.76 28.61 -14.50
CA ASN A 162 -8.81 28.79 -15.59
C ASN A 162 -9.58 28.96 -16.90
N GLN A 163 -9.63 30.19 -17.39
CA GLN A 163 -9.99 30.47 -18.78
C GLN A 163 -8.86 29.96 -19.67
N GLU A 164 -9.15 28.95 -20.48
CA GLU A 164 -8.24 28.44 -21.51
C GLU A 164 -7.88 29.58 -22.47
N THR A 165 -6.59 29.85 -22.61
CA THR A 165 -6.08 30.85 -23.54
C THR A 165 -6.05 30.28 -24.97
N PRO A 166 -6.28 31.09 -26.02
CA PRO A 166 -6.32 30.63 -27.40
C PRO A 166 -4.99 30.05 -27.94
N SER A 167 -3.90 30.12 -27.17
CA SER A 167 -2.63 29.44 -27.50
C SER A 167 -2.63 27.94 -27.18
N ASP A 168 -3.45 27.47 -26.23
CA ASP A 168 -3.48 26.05 -25.83
C ASP A 168 -4.18 25.16 -26.87
N LEU A 169 -5.10 25.72 -27.66
CA LEU A 169 -5.78 25.00 -28.74
C LEU A 169 -4.84 24.71 -29.94
N GLN A 170 -3.87 25.59 -30.20
CA GLN A 170 -2.91 25.38 -31.30
C GLN A 170 -1.93 24.24 -31.00
N GLN A 171 -1.54 24.05 -29.73
CA GLN A 171 -0.65 22.95 -29.33
C GLN A 171 -1.31 21.58 -29.46
N ARG A 172 -2.63 21.49 -29.21
CA ARG A 172 -3.40 20.25 -29.43
C ARG A 172 -3.48 19.87 -30.91
N ASP A 173 -3.75 20.84 -31.79
CA ASP A 173 -3.84 20.56 -33.23
C ASP A 173 -2.49 20.17 -33.85
N ASP A 174 -1.38 20.72 -33.35
CA ASP A 174 -0.04 20.33 -33.80
C ASP A 174 0.37 18.93 -33.30
N MET A 175 -0.04 18.54 -32.07
CA MET A 175 0.16 17.16 -31.59
C MET A 175 -0.65 16.12 -32.38
N ILE A 176 -1.85 16.47 -32.86
CA ILE A 176 -2.69 15.53 -33.63
C ILE A 176 -2.08 15.26 -35.01
N LYS A 177 -1.44 16.24 -35.64
CA LYS A 177 -0.78 16.07 -36.96
C LYS A 177 0.46 15.18 -36.92
N GLU A 178 1.15 15.08 -35.78
CA GLU A 178 2.38 14.27 -35.64
C GLU A 178 2.08 12.76 -35.57
N ILE A 179 0.86 12.37 -35.19
CA ILE A 179 0.42 10.96 -35.14
C ILE A 179 0.05 10.43 -36.55
N GLU A 180 -0.40 11.31 -37.46
CA GLU A 180 -0.91 10.91 -38.78
C GLU A 180 0.21 10.52 -39.77
N ASN A 181 1.47 10.90 -39.48
CA ASN A 181 2.65 10.52 -40.27
C ASN A 181 3.81 10.09 -39.35
N PRO A 182 3.79 8.87 -38.80
CA PRO A 182 4.91 8.40 -37.99
C PRO A 182 6.14 8.24 -38.89
N ALA A 183 7.17 9.04 -38.62
CA ALA A 183 8.47 8.89 -39.28
C ALA A 183 8.99 7.45 -39.08
N PRO A 184 9.68 6.87 -40.08
CA PRO A 184 10.21 5.51 -39.96
C PRO A 184 11.14 5.43 -38.75
N ALA A 185 10.84 4.47 -37.87
CA ALA A 185 11.56 4.26 -36.61
C ALA A 185 13.06 4.11 -36.85
N VAL A 186 13.83 5.15 -36.52
CA VAL A 186 15.28 5.06 -36.47
C VAL A 186 15.63 4.19 -35.26
N PRO A 187 16.42 3.11 -35.42
CA PRO A 187 16.78 2.25 -34.30
C PRO A 187 17.56 3.07 -33.27
N LYS A 188 16.94 3.29 -32.10
CA LYS A 188 17.57 3.95 -30.97
C LYS A 188 18.70 3.03 -30.48
N LYS A 189 19.94 3.50 -30.61
CA LYS A 189 21.11 2.85 -30.02
C LYS A 189 20.88 2.66 -28.53
N THR A 190 21.31 1.52 -28.01
CA THR A 190 21.04 1.14 -26.63
C THR A 190 21.88 2.00 -25.70
N LEU A 191 21.29 2.41 -24.56
CA LEU A 191 21.96 3.15 -23.48
C LEU A 191 23.19 2.41 -22.91
N LEU A 192 23.36 1.13 -23.25
CA LEU A 192 24.52 0.31 -22.93
C LEU A 192 25.76 0.69 -23.76
N GLU A 193 25.58 1.11 -25.02
CA GLU A 193 26.71 1.43 -25.91
C GLU A 193 27.40 2.75 -25.54
N ASP A 194 26.66 3.72 -25.00
CA ASP A 194 27.24 5.00 -24.54
C ASP A 194 28.06 4.86 -23.25
N LYS A 195 27.76 3.87 -22.39
CA LYS A 195 28.50 3.64 -21.13
C LYS A 195 29.71 2.71 -21.27
N LEU A 196 29.78 1.88 -22.31
CA LEU A 196 30.90 0.98 -22.56
C LEU A 196 32.05 1.62 -23.35
N GLY A 197 31.86 2.83 -23.88
CA GLY A 197 32.91 3.58 -24.60
C GLY A 197 33.95 4.27 -23.72
N SER A 198 33.68 4.44 -22.42
CA SER A 198 34.63 5.03 -21.46
C SER A 198 35.56 3.96 -20.88
N VAL A 199 36.24 3.23 -21.76
CA VAL A 199 37.37 2.38 -21.38
C VAL A 199 38.53 3.32 -21.07
N VAL A 200 38.80 3.48 -19.78
CA VAL A 200 40.04 4.04 -19.24
C VAL A 200 41.20 3.29 -19.88
N LYS A 201 41.96 3.97 -20.74
CA LYS A 201 43.30 3.53 -21.15
C LYS A 201 44.21 3.64 -19.93
N THR A 202 44.31 2.55 -19.17
CA THR A 202 45.45 2.35 -18.27
C THR A 202 46.63 1.93 -19.14
N GLU A 203 47.65 2.78 -19.21
CA GLU A 203 48.99 2.37 -19.64
C GLU A 203 49.44 1.23 -18.73
N ARG A 204 49.48 0.03 -19.29
CA ARG A 204 50.06 -1.14 -18.66
C ARG A 204 51.57 -0.98 -18.73
N GLU A 205 52.17 -0.46 -17.68
CA GLU A 205 53.60 -0.64 -17.44
C GLU A 205 53.89 -2.14 -17.35
N GLU A 206 54.75 -2.61 -18.24
CA GLU A 206 55.31 -3.96 -18.22
C GLU A 206 56.17 -4.10 -16.95
N ARG A 207 55.55 -4.59 -15.88
CA ARG A 207 56.26 -4.98 -14.68
C ARG A 207 57.00 -6.29 -14.96
N SER A 208 58.31 -6.17 -15.09
CA SER A 208 59.26 -7.27 -15.23
C SER A 208 59.03 -8.37 -14.19
N GLU A 209 58.88 -9.60 -14.68
CA GLU A 209 58.93 -10.84 -13.90
C GLU A 209 60.32 -11.00 -13.27
N ASN A 210 60.41 -10.83 -11.95
CA ASN A 210 61.28 -11.60 -11.05
C ASN A 210 61.20 -11.03 -9.63
N GLU A 211 60.30 -11.58 -8.81
CA GLU A 211 60.59 -11.86 -7.40
C GLU A 211 59.49 -12.75 -6.83
N GLU A 212 59.81 -14.03 -6.72
CA GLU A 212 59.00 -15.10 -6.16
C GLU A 212 58.95 -14.92 -4.63
N VAL A 213 57.99 -14.14 -4.12
CA VAL A 213 57.74 -14.04 -2.68
C VAL A 213 56.62 -15.01 -2.31
N ALA A 214 57.00 -16.15 -1.76
CA ALA A 214 56.09 -17.18 -1.25
C ALA A 214 55.08 -16.61 -0.23
N PRO A 215 53.82 -17.08 -0.23
CA PRO A 215 52.82 -16.64 0.75
C PRO A 215 53.24 -17.07 2.16
N THR A 216 53.46 -16.09 3.03
CA THR A 216 53.74 -16.32 4.45
C THR A 216 52.44 -16.62 5.18
N TRP A 217 52.16 -17.92 5.38
CA TRP A 217 51.05 -18.38 6.22
C TRP A 217 51.31 -17.94 7.67
N LYS A 218 50.53 -16.98 8.16
CA LYS A 218 50.53 -16.61 9.58
C LYS A 218 50.01 -17.80 10.38
N GLN A 219 50.78 -18.23 11.39
CA GLN A 219 50.38 -19.35 12.24
C GLN A 219 49.04 -19.06 12.95
N PRO A 220 48.18 -20.07 13.14
CA PRO A 220 46.92 -19.89 13.84
C PRO A 220 47.19 -19.49 15.29
N ILE A 221 46.49 -18.45 15.74
CA ILE A 221 46.50 -17.97 17.12
C ILE A 221 45.98 -19.12 18.00
N VAL A 222 46.83 -19.61 18.90
CA VAL A 222 46.46 -20.63 19.88
C VAL A 222 45.55 -19.99 20.92
N ASP A 223 44.32 -20.50 21.03
CA ASP A 223 43.32 -20.03 21.97
C ASP A 223 43.76 -20.28 23.43
N PRO A 224 43.92 -19.22 24.25
CA PRO A 224 44.40 -19.32 25.64
C PRO A 224 43.42 -20.00 26.61
N TYR A 225 42.18 -20.33 26.19
CA TYR A 225 41.20 -21.04 27.02
C TYR A 225 40.95 -22.49 26.60
N ARG A 226 41.80 -23.05 25.71
CA ARG A 226 41.66 -24.46 25.32
C ARG A 226 42.21 -25.38 26.42
N GLU A 227 41.31 -25.91 27.24
CA GLU A 227 41.65 -26.92 28.26
C GLU A 227 42.22 -28.20 27.61
N PRO A 228 43.22 -28.86 28.24
CA PRO A 228 43.75 -30.11 27.75
C PRO A 228 42.68 -31.22 27.86
N ILE A 229 42.55 -32.01 26.81
CA ILE A 229 41.72 -33.21 26.82
C ILE A 229 42.50 -34.27 27.61
N GLU A 230 41.98 -34.70 28.76
CA GLU A 230 42.45 -35.87 29.51
C GLU A 230 42.05 -37.20 28.85
#